data_AF-A0A9D4P4C1-F1
#
_entry.id   AF-A0A9D4P4C1-F1
#
_cell.length_a   1.000
_cell.length_b   1.000
_cell.length_c   1.000
_cell.angle_alpha   90.00
_cell.angle_beta   90.00
_cell.angle_gamma   90.00
#
_symmetry.space_group_name_H-M   'P 1'
#
loop_
_entity.id
_entity.type
_entity.pdbx_description
1 polymer ?
#
loop_
_entity_poly.entity_id
_entity_poly.type
_entity_poly.pdbx_seq_one_letter_code
_entity_poly.pdbx_strand_id
1 'polypeptide(L)'
;MSSQQIQQPITAMTISDLSEDNNDNDDDDENDFNVIHYILTGFGLQHLVKTGHLNVMDILHTFGSLLALFGCLCHLIAVSRIYFAYNTDMNVIFKRETKIDIPAITICSNISKMANEVYLLGKYSTKLKQMNEYPQAKYLAYEKLLKNLTLNEQLNLATISAEQLFHHCKIVKPMAFERTIAGDYISCTDIVPIREFISLKKKCYSIGLQLNDESNDRFIIDHDTTIRDNGFPLMIIHLLNEYIDNPKIYVESRKTPYLAPIGGHINFFRANNSKFESISFNFAKTKNQLLEPPYRTNCRHYEEIGYKSLMHCMNHCKAQYFIDHFNGWHANIPANNGDNLDIHFAPAEYRKNKTLDKIVSNKCSQFCSKRQDCVCELFKITIMEEIERNNENIQLKDRFQLKVMIPIDLNKYYTHKPRMEWIEFICFYASTISLWFGFSIIAFARSIMHLIHHNCLIRLKKEKSNEYKTEETN
;
A
#
# COMPACT_ATOMS: atom_id res chain seq x y z
N MET A 1 7.08 31.68 4.98
CA MET A 1 6.34 31.58 3.71
C MET A 1 4.91 31.18 4.03
N SER A 2 3.99 32.11 3.80
CA SER A 2 2.57 32.02 4.18
C SER A 2 1.84 31.02 3.29
N SER A 3 1.50 29.85 3.84
CA SER A 3 0.62 28.89 3.20
C SER A 3 -0.81 29.41 3.24
N GLN A 4 -1.27 29.94 2.10
CA GLN A 4 -2.67 30.21 1.83
C GLN A 4 -3.47 28.90 1.94
N GLN A 5 -4.40 28.86 2.89
CA GLN A 5 -5.41 27.81 2.99
C GLN A 5 -6.36 27.94 1.80
N ILE A 6 -6.30 27.00 0.87
CA ILE A 6 -7.37 26.76 -0.10
C ILE A 6 -8.46 26.00 0.64
N GLN A 7 -9.39 26.75 1.22
CA GLN A 7 -10.68 26.26 1.69
C GLN A 7 -11.59 26.13 0.46
N GLN A 8 -11.84 24.91 0.01
CA GLN A 8 -12.95 24.64 -0.90
C GLN A 8 -14.22 24.47 -0.07
N PRO A 9 -15.30 25.23 -0.33
CA PRO A 9 -16.57 25.01 0.30
C PRO A 9 -17.28 23.84 -0.40
N ILE A 10 -17.73 22.86 0.38
CA ILE A 10 -18.74 21.90 -0.06
C ILE A 10 -20.04 22.68 -0.16
N THR A 11 -20.42 23.05 -1.37
CA THR A 11 -21.70 23.67 -1.68
C THR A 11 -22.80 22.64 -1.47
N ALA A 12 -23.55 22.81 -0.38
CA ALA A 12 -24.86 22.23 -0.22
C ALA A 12 -25.77 22.77 -1.33
N MET A 13 -26.37 21.87 -2.09
CA MET A 13 -27.32 22.20 -3.14
C MET A 13 -28.65 22.62 -2.48
N THR A 14 -28.79 23.91 -2.18
CA THR A 14 -30.06 24.54 -1.80
C THR A 14 -30.86 24.81 -3.07
N ILE A 15 -31.99 24.13 -3.21
CA ILE A 15 -33.00 24.39 -4.23
C ILE A 15 -34.03 25.32 -3.60
N SER A 16 -34.05 26.58 -4.03
CA SER A 16 -35.18 27.47 -3.83
C SER A 16 -35.22 28.55 -4.93
N ASP A 17 -36.45 28.79 -5.40
CA ASP A 17 -36.98 30.02 -6.00
C ASP A 17 -36.68 30.32 -7.48
N LEU A 18 -37.61 29.87 -8.33
CA LEU A 18 -38.10 30.64 -9.48
C LEU A 18 -39.63 30.70 -9.41
N SER A 19 -40.11 31.91 -9.15
CA SER A 19 -41.51 32.32 -9.12
C SER A 19 -41.99 32.75 -10.52
N GLU A 20 -43.22 32.34 -10.83
CA GLU A 20 -44.29 33.04 -11.56
C GLU A 20 -43.96 33.85 -12.82
N ASP A 21 -44.49 33.39 -13.96
CA ASP A 21 -45.44 34.20 -14.72
C ASP A 21 -46.37 33.34 -15.62
N ASN A 22 -47.65 33.38 -15.24
CA ASN A 22 -48.92 33.43 -15.99
C ASN A 22 -49.13 32.80 -17.39
N ASN A 23 -50.26 32.08 -17.45
CA ASN A 23 -51.24 31.96 -18.53
C ASN A 23 -50.77 31.44 -19.90
N ASP A 24 -51.27 30.26 -20.29
CA ASP A 24 -52.53 30.21 -21.04
C ASP A 24 -53.06 28.76 -21.08
N ASN A 25 -54.38 28.69 -21.20
CA ASN A 25 -55.19 27.48 -21.32
C ASN A 25 -54.63 26.51 -22.36
N ASP A 26 -54.56 25.23 -22.01
CA ASP A 26 -55.02 24.15 -22.87
C ASP A 26 -55.26 22.90 -21.99
N ASP A 27 -56.47 22.35 -22.13
CA ASP A 27 -56.92 21.11 -21.50
C ASP A 27 -56.11 19.93 -22.08
N ASP A 28 -55.02 19.55 -21.40
CA ASP A 28 -54.33 18.29 -21.65
C ASP A 28 -54.49 17.40 -20.40
N ASP A 29 -55.25 16.32 -20.58
CA ASP A 29 -55.51 15.26 -19.60
C ASP A 29 -54.20 14.78 -18.95
N GLU A 30 -53.99 15.24 -17.73
CA GLU A 30 -52.92 14.85 -16.82
C GLU A 30 -53.10 13.36 -16.45
N ASN A 31 -52.59 12.47 -17.31
CA ASN A 31 -52.41 11.07 -16.99
C ASN A 31 -51.30 10.95 -15.94
N ASP A 32 -51.68 11.23 -14.69
CA ASP A 32 -50.89 10.98 -13.50
C ASP A 32 -50.38 9.54 -13.57
N PHE A 33 -49.10 9.39 -13.89
CA PHE A 33 -48.42 8.12 -14.04
C PHE A 33 -48.24 7.51 -12.66
N ASN A 34 -49.34 7.00 -12.11
CA ASN A 34 -49.42 6.55 -10.74
C ASN A 34 -48.71 5.20 -10.66
N VAL A 35 -47.39 5.23 -10.45
CA VAL A 35 -46.52 4.04 -10.33
C VAL A 35 -47.09 3.05 -9.31
N ILE A 36 -47.77 3.55 -8.28
CA ILE A 36 -48.49 2.75 -7.28
C ILE A 36 -49.60 1.92 -7.94
N HIS A 37 -50.34 2.48 -8.90
CA HIS A 37 -51.37 1.77 -9.65
C HIS A 37 -50.77 0.63 -10.52
N TYR A 38 -49.61 0.83 -11.14
CA TYR A 38 -48.92 -0.22 -11.91
C TYR A 38 -48.30 -1.32 -11.04
N ILE A 39 -47.79 -0.96 -9.87
CA ILE A 39 -47.31 -1.95 -8.89
C ILE A 39 -48.52 -2.77 -8.40
N LEU A 40 -49.65 -2.12 -8.09
CA LEU A 40 -50.87 -2.79 -7.65
C LEU A 40 -51.54 -3.64 -8.74
N THR A 41 -51.46 -3.25 -10.02
CA THR A 41 -51.93 -4.08 -11.15
C THR A 41 -51.03 -5.31 -11.34
N GLY A 42 -49.71 -5.16 -11.19
CA GLY A 42 -48.74 -6.25 -11.29
C GLY A 42 -48.88 -7.34 -10.22
N PHE A 43 -49.39 -7.00 -9.03
CA PHE A 43 -49.64 -7.97 -7.95
C PHE A 43 -51.05 -8.59 -7.97
N GLY A 44 -51.88 -8.30 -8.98
CA GLY A 44 -53.23 -8.86 -9.11
C GLY A 44 -54.25 -8.31 -8.11
N LEU A 45 -53.91 -7.27 -7.32
CA LEU A 45 -54.79 -6.71 -6.29
C LEU A 45 -56.02 -6.01 -6.87
N GLN A 46 -55.96 -5.51 -8.11
CA GLN A 46 -57.09 -4.85 -8.76
C GLN A 46 -58.29 -5.77 -8.98
N HIS A 47 -58.07 -7.08 -9.17
CA HIS A 47 -59.17 -8.01 -9.40
C HIS A 47 -59.99 -8.25 -8.12
N LEU A 48 -59.36 -8.15 -6.94
CA LEU A 48 -60.02 -8.31 -5.64
C LEU A 48 -60.97 -7.17 -5.31
N VAL A 49 -60.69 -5.94 -5.78
CA VAL A 49 -61.52 -4.76 -5.51
C VAL A 49 -62.80 -4.77 -6.35
N LYS A 50 -62.79 -5.42 -7.53
CA LYS A 50 -63.87 -5.27 -8.52
C LYS A 50 -64.96 -6.35 -8.48
N THR A 51 -64.71 -7.52 -7.88
CA THR A 51 -65.62 -8.69 -8.03
C THR A 51 -66.47 -9.03 -6.81
N GLY A 52 -66.29 -8.42 -5.64
CA GLY A 52 -67.18 -8.58 -4.46
C GLY A 52 -67.30 -10.00 -3.87
N HIS A 53 -66.73 -11.02 -4.51
CA HIS A 53 -66.72 -12.41 -4.08
C HIS A 53 -65.27 -12.91 -4.06
N LEU A 54 -64.69 -13.00 -2.86
CA LEU A 54 -63.35 -13.57 -2.68
C LEU A 54 -63.39 -15.09 -2.87
N ASN A 55 -62.65 -15.59 -3.86
CA ASN A 55 -62.40 -17.01 -4.01
C ASN A 55 -61.24 -17.42 -3.08
N VAL A 56 -61.34 -18.59 -2.45
CA VAL A 56 -60.28 -19.13 -1.57
C VAL A 56 -58.94 -19.22 -2.28
N MET A 57 -58.95 -19.47 -3.60
CA MET A 57 -57.75 -19.50 -4.43
C MET A 57 -57.06 -18.13 -4.55
N ASP A 58 -57.82 -17.04 -4.58
CA ASP A 58 -57.26 -15.68 -4.65
C ASP A 58 -56.58 -15.30 -3.33
N ILE A 59 -57.15 -15.75 -2.21
CA ILE A 59 -56.56 -15.58 -0.87
C ILE A 59 -55.23 -16.34 -0.77
N LEU A 60 -55.21 -17.62 -1.19
CA LEU A 60 -53.98 -18.43 -1.18
C LEU A 60 -52.89 -17.85 -2.10
N HIS A 61 -53.28 -17.33 -3.27
CA HIS A 61 -52.35 -16.67 -4.20
C HIS A 61 -51.76 -15.39 -3.60
N THR A 62 -52.62 -14.55 -3.02
CA THR A 62 -52.20 -13.30 -2.37
C THR A 62 -51.23 -13.61 -1.22
N PHE A 63 -51.55 -14.60 -0.39
CA PHE A 63 -50.68 -15.03 0.70
C PHE A 63 -49.33 -15.59 0.19
N GLY A 64 -49.35 -16.45 -0.83
CA GLY A 64 -48.13 -16.99 -1.45
C GLY A 64 -47.24 -15.91 -2.06
N SER A 65 -47.84 -14.90 -2.70
CA SER A 65 -47.13 -13.75 -3.27
C SER A 65 -46.52 -12.86 -2.20
N LEU A 66 -47.24 -12.62 -1.09
CA LEU A 66 -46.71 -11.89 0.07
C LEU A 66 -45.53 -12.63 0.72
N LEU A 67 -45.63 -13.95 0.88
CA LEU A 67 -44.52 -14.77 1.38
C LEU A 67 -43.31 -14.74 0.44
N ALA A 68 -43.53 -14.80 -0.88
CA ALA A 68 -42.45 -14.71 -1.87
C ALA A 68 -41.79 -13.32 -1.84
N LEU A 69 -42.57 -12.24 -1.75
CA LEU A 69 -42.06 -10.88 -1.63
C LEU A 69 -41.26 -10.69 -0.33
N PHE A 70 -41.79 -11.17 0.79
CA PHE A 70 -41.10 -11.12 2.08
C PHE A 70 -39.79 -11.92 2.05
N GLY A 71 -39.82 -13.14 1.52
CA GLY A 71 -38.62 -13.97 1.32
C GLY A 71 -37.58 -13.28 0.43
N CYS A 72 -38.03 -12.66 -0.67
CA CYS A 72 -37.18 -11.86 -1.54
C CYS A 72 -36.53 -10.71 -0.77
N LEU A 73 -37.31 -9.89 -0.06
CA LEU A 73 -36.79 -8.76 0.70
C LEU A 73 -35.78 -9.21 1.76
N CYS A 74 -36.07 -10.29 2.49
CA CYS A 74 -35.15 -10.87 3.48
C CYS A 74 -33.83 -11.31 2.85
N HIS A 75 -33.87 -12.00 1.70
CA HIS A 75 -32.67 -12.41 0.98
C HIS A 75 -31.87 -11.20 0.47
N LEU A 76 -32.53 -10.20 -0.12
CA LEU A 76 -31.88 -8.99 -0.60
C LEU A 76 -31.22 -8.20 0.56
N ILE A 77 -31.87 -8.10 1.72
CA ILE A 77 -31.28 -7.49 2.92
C ILE A 77 -30.06 -8.30 3.39
N ALA A 78 -30.14 -9.63 3.39
CA ALA A 78 -29.02 -10.49 3.80
C ALA A 78 -27.80 -10.32 2.88
N VAL A 79 -28.02 -10.32 1.55
CA VAL A 79 -26.96 -10.08 0.56
C VAL A 79 -26.39 -8.66 0.69
N SER A 80 -27.26 -7.66 0.86
CA SER A 80 -26.84 -6.27 1.08
C SER A 80 -25.97 -6.13 2.33
N ARG A 81 -26.31 -6.80 3.43
CA ARG A 81 -25.49 -6.79 4.66
C ARG A 81 -24.10 -7.39 4.42
N ILE A 82 -23.97 -8.42 3.59
CA ILE A 82 -22.68 -9.02 3.26
C ILE A 82 -21.85 -8.04 2.41
N TYR A 83 -22.46 -7.42 1.40
CA TYR A 83 -21.81 -6.45 0.53
C TYR A 83 -21.34 -5.20 1.30
N PHE A 84 -22.26 -4.55 2.04
CA PHE A 84 -21.99 -3.34 2.82
C PHE A 84 -21.19 -3.59 4.11
N ALA A 85 -20.87 -4.84 4.44
CA ALA A 85 -19.88 -5.12 5.49
C ALA A 85 -18.45 -4.79 5.04
N TYR A 86 -18.23 -4.58 3.72
CA TYR A 86 -16.94 -4.26 3.10
C TYR A 86 -15.80 -5.18 3.57
N ASN A 87 -16.14 -6.46 3.69
CA ASN A 87 -15.17 -7.52 3.97
C ASN A 87 -14.24 -7.70 2.78
N THR A 88 -13.00 -8.09 3.07
CA THR A 88 -11.98 -8.36 2.05
C THR A 88 -11.50 -9.79 2.18
N ASP A 89 -11.29 -10.45 1.04
CA ASP A 89 -10.57 -11.71 0.98
C ASP A 89 -9.11 -11.44 0.61
N MET A 90 -8.20 -12.24 1.17
CA MET A 90 -6.77 -12.13 0.92
C MET A 90 -6.33 -13.26 -0.01
N ASN A 91 -5.86 -12.90 -1.20
CA ASN A 91 -5.22 -13.83 -2.10
C ASN A 91 -3.71 -13.90 -1.79
N VAL A 92 -3.20 -15.10 -1.54
CA VAL A 92 -1.78 -15.34 -1.26
C VAL A 92 -1.17 -16.05 -2.46
N ILE A 93 -0.33 -15.34 -3.20
CA ILE A 93 0.37 -15.87 -4.37
C ILE A 93 1.84 -16.04 -4.03
N PHE A 94 2.37 -17.23 -4.28
CA PHE A 94 3.81 -17.51 -4.26
C PHE A 94 4.28 -17.60 -5.71
N LYS A 95 5.14 -16.67 -6.13
CA LYS A 95 5.61 -16.62 -7.52
C LYS A 95 7.13 -16.58 -7.55
N ARG A 96 7.72 -17.36 -8.46
CA ARG A 96 9.10 -17.15 -8.92
C ARG A 96 9.04 -16.09 -10.01
N GLU A 97 9.67 -14.95 -9.78
CA GLU A 97 9.70 -13.87 -10.77
C GLU A 97 10.60 -14.25 -11.95
N THR A 98 10.10 -14.05 -13.17
CA THR A 98 10.91 -14.05 -14.40
C THR A 98 11.61 -12.71 -14.64
N LYS A 99 11.28 -11.70 -13.83
CA LYS A 99 11.86 -10.35 -13.89
C LYS A 99 12.19 -9.93 -12.47
N ILE A 100 13.45 -9.73 -12.17
CA ILE A 100 13.93 -9.44 -10.83
C ILE A 100 13.88 -7.94 -10.62
N ASP A 101 13.04 -7.49 -9.68
CA ASP A 101 13.10 -6.13 -9.17
C ASP A 101 14.36 -5.96 -8.30
N ILE A 102 15.27 -5.07 -8.71
CA ILE A 102 16.43 -4.68 -7.89
C ILE A 102 15.92 -3.93 -6.64
N PRO A 103 16.20 -4.41 -5.42
CA PRO A 103 15.85 -3.70 -4.20
C PRO A 103 16.84 -2.57 -3.92
N ALA A 104 16.45 -1.63 -3.05
CA ALA A 104 17.41 -0.68 -2.51
C ALA A 104 18.23 -1.34 -1.41
N ILE A 105 19.54 -1.10 -1.41
CA ILE A 105 20.47 -1.63 -0.42
C ILE A 105 21.10 -0.48 0.32
N THR A 106 20.86 -0.44 1.63
CA THR A 106 21.39 0.62 2.49
C THR A 106 22.42 0.08 3.45
N ILE A 107 23.59 0.70 3.45
CA ILE A 107 24.76 0.31 4.25
C ILE A 107 25.01 1.42 5.25
N CYS A 108 24.87 1.12 6.54
CA CYS A 108 25.08 2.09 7.61
C CYS A 108 26.21 1.67 8.54
N SER A 109 27.16 2.57 8.79
CA SER A 109 28.22 2.36 9.80
C SER A 109 28.17 3.44 10.87
N ASN A 110 29.03 3.32 11.89
CA ASN A 110 29.24 4.39 12.86
C ASN A 110 29.83 5.63 12.17
N ILE A 111 29.21 6.79 12.40
CA ILE A 111 29.66 8.05 11.81
C ILE A 111 31.11 8.39 12.16
N SER A 112 31.58 8.04 13.36
CA SER A 112 32.95 8.36 13.78
C SER A 112 34.01 7.61 13.00
N LYS A 113 33.70 6.39 12.54
CA LYS A 113 34.57 5.57 11.68
C LYS A 113 34.60 6.09 10.24
N MET A 114 33.55 6.80 9.84
CA MET A 114 33.42 7.43 8.53
C MET A 114 33.86 8.89 8.52
N ALA A 115 34.58 9.33 9.56
CA ALA A 115 35.07 10.69 9.65
C ALA A 115 36.13 10.98 8.57
N ASN A 116 36.01 12.12 7.87
CA ASN A 116 37.02 12.59 6.93
C ASN A 116 38.18 13.21 7.71
N GLU A 117 39.18 12.38 8.03
CA GLU A 117 40.32 12.76 8.87
C GLU A 117 41.11 13.96 8.30
N VAL A 118 41.28 14.02 6.98
CA VAL A 118 41.97 15.13 6.31
C VAL A 118 41.24 16.45 6.55
N TYR A 119 39.92 16.47 6.36
CA TYR A 119 39.10 17.66 6.60
C TYR A 119 39.10 18.05 8.08
N LEU A 120 38.87 17.09 8.97
CA LEU A 120 38.77 17.36 10.41
C LEU A 120 40.09 17.86 11.00
N LEU A 121 41.22 17.30 10.60
CA LEU A 121 42.54 17.78 11.05
C LEU A 121 42.88 19.14 10.43
N GLY A 122 42.56 19.34 9.15
CA GLY A 122 42.77 20.62 8.48
C GLY A 122 42.01 21.78 9.16
N LYS A 123 40.71 21.58 9.44
CA LYS A 123 39.83 22.64 9.95
C LYS A 123 39.77 22.72 11.49
N TYR A 124 39.88 21.59 12.19
CA TYR A 124 39.61 21.49 13.63
C TYR A 124 40.79 20.94 14.46
N SER A 125 42.02 20.92 13.93
CA SER A 125 43.19 20.38 14.66
C SER A 125 43.38 20.96 16.07
N THR A 126 43.29 22.28 16.26
CA THR A 126 43.46 22.91 17.59
C THR A 126 42.41 22.42 18.58
N LYS A 127 41.13 22.35 18.16
CA LYS A 127 40.04 21.87 19.00
C LYS A 127 40.17 20.38 19.32
N LEU A 128 40.63 19.56 18.36
CA LEU A 128 40.90 18.14 18.57
C LEU A 128 42.04 17.92 19.56
N LYS A 129 43.16 18.66 19.43
CA LYS A 129 44.31 18.57 20.35
C LYS A 129 43.97 18.98 21.79
N GLN A 130 42.91 19.76 21.99
CA GLN A 130 42.41 20.11 23.33
C GLN A 130 41.50 19.04 23.95
N MET A 131 41.05 18.04 23.18
CA MET A 131 40.24 16.94 23.71
C MET A 131 41.13 15.88 24.33
N ASN A 132 40.84 15.49 25.58
CA ASN A 132 41.57 14.43 26.30
C ASN A 132 41.57 13.08 25.57
N GLU A 133 40.58 12.84 24.72
CA GLU A 133 40.47 11.61 23.94
C GLU A 133 41.45 11.55 22.76
N TYR A 134 41.99 12.68 22.30
CA TYR A 134 42.85 12.71 21.12
C TYR A 134 44.33 12.74 21.51
N PRO A 135 45.21 11.91 20.90
CA PRO A 135 44.97 11.02 19.77
C PRO A 135 44.54 9.58 20.12
N GLN A 136 44.60 9.17 21.39
CA GLN A 136 44.53 7.76 21.81
C GLN A 136 43.17 7.10 21.49
N ALA A 137 42.09 7.85 21.60
CA ALA A 137 40.72 7.45 21.30
C ALA A 137 40.13 8.35 20.20
N LYS A 138 40.85 8.52 19.09
CA LYS A 138 40.49 9.47 18.01
C LYS A 138 39.04 9.39 17.54
N TYR A 139 38.47 8.20 17.40
CA TYR A 139 37.08 8.03 16.96
C TYR A 139 36.06 8.59 17.97
N LEU A 140 36.35 8.52 19.27
CA LEU A 140 35.50 9.14 20.29
C LEU A 140 35.60 10.66 20.24
N ALA A 141 36.80 11.21 20.00
CA ALA A 141 36.99 12.64 19.78
C ALA A 141 36.23 13.12 18.52
N TYR A 142 36.30 12.37 17.42
CA TYR A 142 35.55 12.67 16.19
C TYR A 142 34.03 12.65 16.44
N GLU A 143 33.51 11.65 17.16
CA GLU A 143 32.09 11.60 17.49
C GLU A 143 31.64 12.84 18.29
N LYS A 144 32.44 13.30 19.27
CA LYS A 144 32.16 14.51 20.05
C LYS A 144 32.21 15.78 19.20
N LEU A 145 33.18 15.86 18.28
CA LEU A 145 33.32 17.00 17.38
C LEU A 145 32.13 17.09 16.42
N LEU A 146 31.80 15.99 15.73
CA LEU A 146 30.73 15.92 14.72
C LEU A 146 29.38 16.34 15.29
N LYS A 147 29.07 16.02 16.55
CA LYS A 147 27.82 16.44 17.23
C LYS A 147 27.61 17.96 17.27
N ASN A 148 28.69 18.74 17.16
CA ASN A 148 28.65 20.20 17.20
C ASN A 148 28.69 20.86 15.81
N LEU A 149 28.69 20.08 14.74
CA LEU A 149 28.69 20.58 13.36
C LEU A 149 27.27 20.60 12.80
N THR A 150 27.03 21.44 11.79
CA THR A 150 25.75 21.42 11.05
C THR A 150 25.58 20.10 10.30
N LEU A 151 24.35 19.74 9.96
CA LEU A 151 24.09 18.53 9.17
C LEU A 151 24.80 18.58 7.81
N ASN A 152 24.85 19.75 7.17
CA ASN A 152 25.52 19.96 5.88
C ASN A 152 27.01 19.63 6.00
N GLU A 153 27.66 20.21 7.01
CA GLU A 153 29.08 19.97 7.22
C GLU A 153 29.36 18.51 7.59
N GLN A 154 28.52 17.89 8.43
CA GLN A 154 28.67 16.47 8.76
C GLN A 154 28.47 15.57 7.53
N LEU A 155 27.43 15.81 6.75
CA LEU A 155 27.06 14.96 5.61
C LEU A 155 28.08 15.10 4.47
N ASN A 156 28.44 16.32 4.10
CA ASN A 156 29.14 16.58 2.83
C ASN A 156 30.65 16.82 2.97
N LEU A 157 31.16 17.13 4.18
CA LEU A 157 32.56 17.52 4.36
C LEU A 157 33.29 16.69 5.42
N ALA A 158 32.71 16.60 6.62
CA ALA A 158 33.34 16.00 7.80
C ALA A 158 33.21 14.48 7.86
N THR A 159 32.42 13.88 6.98
CA THR A 159 32.40 12.43 6.74
C THR A 159 32.82 12.12 5.31
N ILE A 160 33.29 10.90 5.09
CA ILE A 160 33.67 10.44 3.75
C ILE A 160 32.45 10.40 2.82
N SER A 161 32.68 10.63 1.53
CA SER A 161 31.64 10.50 0.50
C SER A 161 31.47 9.05 0.03
N ALA A 162 30.42 8.79 -0.74
CA ALA A 162 30.19 7.52 -1.40
C ALA A 162 31.35 7.14 -2.33
N GLU A 163 31.89 8.10 -3.07
CA GLU A 163 33.04 7.88 -3.98
C GLU A 163 34.28 7.40 -3.24
N GLN A 164 34.50 7.90 -2.02
CA GLN A 164 35.62 7.47 -1.18
C GLN A 164 35.39 6.09 -0.56
N LEU A 165 34.16 5.79 -0.12
CA LEU A 165 33.85 4.52 0.54
C LEU A 165 33.78 3.33 -0.43
N PHE A 166 33.16 3.53 -1.58
CA PHE A 166 32.87 2.47 -2.55
C PHE A 166 34.04 2.34 -3.53
N HIS A 167 34.95 1.41 -3.27
CA HIS A 167 36.02 1.08 -4.21
C HIS A 167 35.43 0.59 -5.54
N HIS A 168 34.38 -0.22 -5.48
CA HIS A 168 33.68 -0.70 -6.66
C HIS A 168 32.25 -1.13 -6.35
N CYS A 169 31.30 -0.83 -7.23
CA CYS A 169 29.94 -1.34 -7.15
C CYS A 169 29.46 -1.73 -8.53
N LYS A 170 29.18 -3.02 -8.72
CA LYS A 170 28.65 -3.58 -9.97
C LYS A 170 27.32 -4.23 -9.73
N ILE A 171 26.44 -4.11 -10.71
CA ILE A 171 25.14 -4.75 -10.71
C ILE A 171 24.89 -5.35 -12.09
N VAL A 172 24.22 -6.50 -12.12
CA VAL A 172 23.77 -7.11 -13.38
C VAL A 172 22.97 -6.08 -14.18
N LYS A 173 23.27 -5.99 -15.47
CA LYS A 173 22.71 -4.98 -16.39
C LYS A 173 21.17 -5.06 -16.40
N PRO A 174 20.45 -3.98 -16.03
CA PRO A 174 18.99 -3.91 -16.14
C PRO A 174 18.51 -3.83 -17.59
N MET A 175 17.23 -4.14 -17.81
CA MET A 175 16.58 -4.14 -19.13
C MET A 175 16.76 -2.82 -19.89
N ALA A 176 16.68 -1.68 -19.20
CA ALA A 176 16.86 -0.36 -19.81
C ALA A 176 18.23 -0.16 -20.49
N PHE A 177 19.24 -0.96 -20.15
CA PHE A 177 20.62 -0.80 -20.63
C PHE A 177 21.06 -1.91 -21.59
N GLU A 178 20.19 -2.87 -21.92
CA GLU A 178 20.54 -4.04 -22.74
C GLU A 178 21.16 -3.67 -24.10
N ARG A 179 20.66 -2.60 -24.73
CA ARG A 179 21.10 -2.15 -26.05
C ARG A 179 22.34 -1.25 -26.02
N THR A 180 22.65 -0.63 -24.89
CA THR A 180 23.66 0.43 -24.81
C THR A 180 25.00 -0.06 -24.29
N ILE A 181 25.02 -1.13 -23.50
CA ILE A 181 26.23 -1.59 -22.79
C ILE A 181 26.49 -3.06 -23.15
N ALA A 182 27.69 -3.34 -23.65
CA ALA A 182 28.09 -4.67 -24.08
C ALA A 182 28.35 -5.65 -22.92
N GLY A 183 28.69 -5.16 -21.73
CA GLY A 183 28.97 -5.99 -20.56
C GLY A 183 27.72 -6.51 -19.83
N ASP A 184 27.92 -7.57 -19.02
CA ASP A 184 26.88 -8.15 -18.15
C ASP A 184 26.65 -7.34 -16.88
N TYR A 185 27.65 -6.57 -16.46
CA TYR A 185 27.60 -5.71 -15.29
C TYR A 185 27.76 -4.25 -15.68
N ILE A 186 27.02 -3.39 -15.01
CA ILE A 186 27.13 -1.93 -15.06
C ILE A 186 27.53 -1.38 -13.69
N SER A 187 28.12 -0.18 -13.63
CA SER A 187 28.35 0.48 -12.35
C SER A 187 27.01 0.82 -11.69
N CYS A 188 26.94 0.68 -10.36
CA CYS A 188 25.73 1.04 -9.60
C CYS A 188 25.35 2.53 -9.77
N THR A 189 26.35 3.41 -9.93
CA THR A 189 26.16 4.86 -10.12
C THR A 189 25.53 5.22 -11.47
N ASP A 190 25.68 4.36 -12.48
CA ASP A 190 25.11 4.59 -13.82
C ASP A 190 23.60 4.29 -13.85
N ILE A 191 23.13 3.43 -12.93
CA ILE A 191 21.69 3.23 -12.70
C ILE A 191 21.11 4.42 -11.96
N VAL A 192 21.67 4.76 -10.80
CA VAL A 192 21.22 5.91 -10.01
C VAL A 192 22.35 6.31 -9.06
N PRO A 193 22.54 7.62 -8.79
CA PRO A 193 23.53 8.05 -7.81
C PRO A 193 23.31 7.39 -6.44
N ILE A 194 24.41 6.99 -5.79
CA ILE A 194 24.37 6.47 -4.42
C ILE A 194 23.96 7.62 -3.50
N ARG A 195 22.84 7.45 -2.80
CA ARG A 195 22.30 8.49 -1.92
C ARG A 195 22.88 8.37 -0.52
N GLU A 196 23.26 9.50 0.04
CA GLU A 196 23.88 9.56 1.36
C GLU A 196 22.88 10.08 2.39
N PHE A 197 22.91 9.47 3.58
CA PHE A 197 22.06 9.83 4.69
C PHE A 197 22.88 9.93 5.96
N ILE A 198 22.50 10.84 6.85
CA ILE A 198 23.15 11.03 8.14
C ILE A 198 22.16 11.07 9.29
N SER A 199 22.52 10.39 10.37
CA SER A 199 21.87 10.48 11.68
C SER A 199 22.94 10.80 12.72
N LEU A 200 22.55 11.07 13.98
CA LEU A 200 23.55 11.45 14.99
C LEU A 200 24.69 10.42 15.12
N LYS A 201 24.38 9.13 14.99
CA LYS A 201 25.34 8.04 15.27
C LYS A 201 25.79 7.29 14.02
N LYS A 202 25.15 7.52 12.88
CA LYS A 202 25.40 6.73 11.68
C LYS A 202 25.41 7.59 10.45
N LYS A 203 26.30 7.24 9.54
CA LYS A 203 26.25 7.64 8.13
C LYS A 203 25.85 6.40 7.33
N CYS A 204 24.97 6.59 6.36
CA CYS A 204 24.39 5.53 5.56
C CYS A 204 24.47 5.85 4.07
N TYR A 205 24.60 4.82 3.25
CA TYR A 205 24.66 4.91 1.79
C TYR A 205 23.65 3.96 1.19
N SER A 206 22.77 4.48 0.34
CA SER A 206 21.70 3.72 -0.28
C SER A 206 21.92 3.61 -1.77
N ILE A 207 21.99 2.37 -2.25
CA ILE A 207 22.18 2.01 -3.65
C ILE A 207 20.80 1.64 -4.22
N GLY A 208 20.47 2.12 -5.42
CA GLY A 208 19.24 1.72 -6.12
C GLY A 208 17.95 2.42 -5.67
N LEU A 209 18.03 3.60 -5.04
CA LEU A 209 16.84 4.37 -4.63
C LEU A 209 16.22 5.15 -5.80
N GLN A 210 14.96 4.83 -6.13
CA GLN A 210 14.15 5.43 -7.19
C GLN A 210 13.24 6.54 -6.62
N LEU A 211 13.77 7.76 -6.46
CA LEU A 211 13.00 8.86 -5.83
C LEU A 211 12.46 9.93 -6.81
N ASN A 212 13.02 10.03 -8.01
CA ASN A 212 12.74 11.11 -8.98
C ASN A 212 11.87 10.64 -10.16
N ASP A 213 10.88 9.78 -9.89
CA ASP A 213 9.97 9.20 -10.89
C ASP A 213 10.68 8.57 -12.11
N GLU A 214 11.88 8.02 -11.87
CA GLU A 214 12.67 7.34 -12.89
C GLU A 214 11.91 6.10 -13.41
N SER A 215 12.15 5.68 -14.66
CA SER A 215 11.50 4.48 -15.20
C SER A 215 11.85 3.22 -14.40
N ASN A 216 10.85 2.36 -14.17
CA ASN A 216 11.02 1.07 -13.51
C ASN A 216 11.99 0.14 -14.27
N ASP A 217 12.11 0.28 -15.59
CA ASP A 217 12.96 -0.58 -16.42
C ASP A 217 14.46 -0.46 -16.09
N ARG A 218 14.86 0.65 -15.44
CA ARG A 218 16.23 0.83 -14.92
C ARG A 218 16.53 -0.06 -13.71
N PHE A 219 15.50 -0.64 -13.10
CA PHE A 219 15.59 -1.42 -11.86
C PHE A 219 15.04 -2.84 -12.03
N ILE A 220 14.79 -3.28 -13.26
CA ILE A 220 14.30 -4.62 -13.57
C ILE A 220 15.36 -5.35 -14.39
N ILE A 221 15.69 -6.56 -13.97
CA ILE A 221 16.60 -7.47 -14.69
C ILE A 221 15.77 -8.63 -15.22
N ASP A 222 15.97 -8.98 -16.49
CA ASP A 222 15.36 -10.18 -17.07
C ASP A 222 16.05 -11.45 -16.52
N HIS A 223 15.28 -12.29 -15.84
CA HIS A 223 15.78 -13.50 -15.16
C HIS A 223 16.12 -14.62 -16.17
N ASP A 224 15.61 -14.57 -17.41
CA ASP A 224 15.90 -15.59 -18.44
C ASP A 224 17.28 -15.45 -19.08
N THR A 225 18.03 -14.41 -18.73
CA THR A 225 19.45 -14.34 -19.06
C THR A 225 20.19 -15.51 -18.38
N THR A 226 21.16 -16.11 -19.08
CA THR A 226 21.96 -17.32 -18.75
C THR A 226 22.75 -17.28 -17.41
N ILE A 227 22.42 -16.33 -16.55
CA ILE A 227 23.03 -16.01 -15.25
C ILE A 227 22.75 -17.11 -14.23
N ARG A 228 21.63 -17.82 -14.39
CA ARG A 228 21.15 -18.81 -13.42
C ARG A 228 22.08 -20.01 -13.23
N ASP A 229 22.71 -20.46 -14.30
CA ASP A 229 23.51 -21.69 -14.27
C ASP A 229 24.90 -21.48 -13.66
N ASN A 230 25.34 -20.23 -13.56
CA ASN A 230 26.71 -19.91 -13.17
C ASN A 230 26.84 -19.34 -11.75
N GLY A 231 25.74 -19.20 -11.00
CA GLY A 231 25.78 -18.73 -9.62
C GLY A 231 26.28 -17.29 -9.46
N PHE A 232 26.09 -16.45 -10.47
CA PHE A 232 26.57 -15.07 -10.43
C PHE A 232 25.76 -14.21 -9.44
N PRO A 233 26.42 -13.33 -8.67
CA PRO A 233 25.73 -12.38 -7.81
C PRO A 233 25.02 -11.31 -8.65
N LEU A 234 23.81 -10.96 -8.22
CA LEU A 234 23.01 -9.84 -8.73
C LEU A 234 23.78 -8.52 -8.60
N MET A 235 24.43 -8.31 -7.45
CA MET A 235 25.21 -7.11 -7.16
C MET A 235 26.47 -7.48 -6.38
N ILE A 236 27.58 -6.82 -6.74
CA ILE A 236 28.88 -6.95 -6.08
C ILE A 236 29.27 -5.56 -5.58
N ILE A 237 29.39 -5.42 -4.26
CA ILE A 237 29.76 -4.17 -3.61
C ILE A 237 31.09 -4.37 -2.89
N HIS A 238 32.10 -3.59 -3.23
CA HIS A 238 33.41 -3.55 -2.58
C HIS A 238 33.53 -2.25 -1.79
N LEU A 239 33.63 -2.38 -0.46
CA LEU A 239 33.80 -1.27 0.46
C LEU A 239 35.22 -1.23 0.99
N LEU A 240 35.75 -0.04 1.25
CA LEU A 240 36.99 0.13 1.99
C LEU A 240 36.77 -0.19 3.47
N ASN A 241 37.47 -1.22 3.95
CA ASN A 241 37.28 -1.80 5.27
C ASN A 241 37.68 -0.84 6.41
N GLU A 242 38.60 0.09 6.17
CA GLU A 242 39.06 1.05 7.17
C GLU A 242 37.96 2.00 7.67
N TYR A 243 36.94 2.27 6.84
CA TYR A 243 35.88 3.23 7.13
C TYR A 243 34.59 2.60 7.69
N ILE A 244 34.53 1.27 7.74
CA ILE A 244 33.35 0.53 8.20
C ILE A 244 33.66 -0.26 9.47
N ASP A 245 32.68 -0.31 10.36
CA ASP A 245 32.78 -1.08 11.60
C ASP A 245 31.42 -1.67 11.91
N ASN A 246 31.31 -2.98 11.78
CA ASN A 246 30.10 -3.76 11.95
C ASN A 246 28.90 -3.16 11.20
N PRO A 247 29.02 -2.88 9.88
CA PRO A 247 27.99 -2.16 9.17
C PRO A 247 26.66 -2.91 9.20
N LYS A 248 25.58 -2.15 9.32
CA LYS A 248 24.21 -2.63 9.22
C LYS A 248 23.76 -2.57 7.78
N ILE A 249 23.40 -3.72 7.23
CA ILE A 249 22.95 -3.86 5.85
C ILE A 249 21.44 -4.01 5.85
N TYR A 250 20.76 -3.12 5.14
CA TYR A 250 19.32 -3.08 4.98
C TYR A 250 18.97 -3.39 3.52
N VAL A 251 17.88 -4.13 3.32
CA VAL A 251 17.27 -4.33 2.02
C VAL A 251 15.85 -3.76 2.10
N GLU A 252 15.56 -2.75 1.29
CA GLU A 252 14.32 -1.97 1.39
C GLU A 252 13.71 -1.70 0.02
N SER A 253 12.47 -1.17 0.03
CA SER A 253 11.81 -0.76 -1.21
C SER A 253 12.55 0.40 -1.84
N ARG A 254 12.76 0.34 -3.15
CA ARG A 254 13.41 1.42 -3.92
C ARG A 254 12.62 2.74 -3.92
N LYS A 255 11.32 2.69 -3.62
CA LYS A 255 10.42 3.86 -3.68
C LYS A 255 10.40 4.66 -2.38
N THR A 256 10.86 4.08 -1.28
CA THR A 256 10.90 4.73 0.02
C THR A 256 12.34 5.11 0.33
N PRO A 257 12.63 6.37 0.73
CA PRO A 257 13.97 6.71 1.20
C PRO A 257 14.33 5.88 2.43
N TYR A 258 15.61 5.84 2.80
CA TYR A 258 16.01 5.20 4.06
C TYR A 258 15.39 5.96 5.23
N LEU A 259 14.62 5.28 6.08
CA LEU A 259 13.84 5.91 7.17
C LEU A 259 14.36 5.57 8.57
N ALA A 260 15.45 4.81 8.67
CA ALA A 260 15.92 4.18 9.90
C ALA A 260 14.86 3.28 10.60
N PRO A 261 15.27 2.33 11.46
CA PRO A 261 14.32 1.59 12.29
C PRO A 261 13.52 2.52 13.20
N ILE A 262 12.28 2.80 12.85
CA ILE A 262 11.30 3.32 13.80
C ILE A 262 10.16 2.31 13.84
N GLY A 263 9.98 1.62 14.97
CA GLY A 263 8.83 0.72 15.15
C GLY A 263 9.06 -0.78 14.88
N GLY A 264 10.30 -1.27 14.91
CA GLY A 264 10.58 -2.69 15.16
C GLY A 264 10.52 -3.66 13.96
N HIS A 265 9.95 -3.25 12.82
CA HIS A 265 9.92 -4.09 11.61
C HIS A 265 10.96 -3.63 10.60
N ILE A 266 12.20 -4.09 10.77
CA ILE A 266 13.21 -3.97 9.73
C ILE A 266 14.07 -5.22 9.68
N ASN A 267 14.20 -5.79 8.49
CA ASN A 267 15.13 -6.86 8.24
C ASN A 267 16.47 -6.23 7.86
N PHE A 268 17.39 -6.28 8.82
CA PHE A 268 18.79 -5.92 8.60
C PHE A 268 19.65 -6.99 9.24
N PHE A 269 20.85 -7.17 8.73
CA PHE A 269 21.88 -7.93 9.42
C PHE A 269 23.09 -7.04 9.70
N ARG A 270 23.91 -7.47 10.66
CA ARG A 270 25.19 -6.82 10.95
C ARG A 270 26.26 -7.65 10.27
N ALA A 271 27.00 -7.02 9.36
CA ALA A 271 28.16 -7.65 8.76
C ALA A 271 29.37 -7.47 9.69
N ASN A 272 29.99 -8.56 10.12
CA ASN A 272 31.21 -8.48 10.92
C ASN A 272 32.43 -8.39 9.99
N ASN A 273 32.74 -7.18 9.53
CA ASN A 273 33.83 -6.90 8.59
C ASN A 273 35.24 -7.05 9.19
N SER A 274 35.37 -7.24 10.51
CA SER A 274 36.66 -7.59 11.11
C SER A 274 36.95 -9.09 11.01
N LYS A 275 35.91 -9.92 11.08
CA LYS A 275 36.00 -11.39 10.97
C LYS A 275 35.91 -11.88 9.53
N PHE A 276 34.96 -11.35 8.76
CA PHE A 276 34.65 -11.84 7.42
C PHE A 276 35.16 -10.85 6.37
N GLU A 277 35.78 -11.40 5.33
CA GLU A 277 36.20 -10.65 4.15
C GLU A 277 35.02 -10.42 3.19
N SER A 278 34.18 -11.44 3.03
CA SER A 278 33.02 -11.38 2.14
C SER A 278 31.78 -11.97 2.80
N ILE A 279 30.63 -11.36 2.55
CA ILE A 279 29.32 -11.91 2.90
C ILE A 279 28.45 -11.97 1.65
N SER A 280 27.92 -13.16 1.37
CA SER A 280 26.93 -13.39 0.31
C SER A 280 25.56 -13.59 0.95
N PHE A 281 24.56 -12.84 0.49
CA PHE A 281 23.19 -12.99 0.98
C PHE A 281 22.18 -12.96 -0.14
N ASN A 282 21.06 -13.64 0.10
CA ASN A 282 19.89 -13.67 -0.75
C ASN A 282 18.75 -12.87 -0.10
N PHE A 283 17.78 -12.42 -0.88
CA PHE A 283 16.57 -11.77 -0.41
C PHE A 283 15.30 -12.37 -1.01
N ALA A 284 14.17 -12.22 -0.31
CA ALA A 284 12.85 -12.58 -0.79
C ALA A 284 11.88 -11.42 -0.57
N LYS A 285 11.13 -11.04 -1.61
CA LYS A 285 10.18 -9.93 -1.56
C LYS A 285 8.82 -10.41 -1.07
N THR A 286 8.22 -9.66 -0.16
CA THR A 286 6.84 -9.79 0.27
C THR A 286 6.13 -8.48 -0.05
N LYS A 287 5.16 -8.51 -0.96
CA LYS A 287 4.34 -7.35 -1.32
C LYS A 287 2.94 -7.51 -0.73
N ASN A 288 2.47 -6.48 -0.05
CA ASN A 288 1.13 -6.43 0.52
C ASN A 288 0.34 -5.32 -0.18
N GLN A 289 -0.83 -5.64 -0.71
CA GLN A 289 -1.74 -4.72 -1.37
C GLN A 289 -3.06 -4.73 -0.61
N LEU A 290 -3.34 -3.63 0.06
CA LEU A 290 -4.52 -3.40 0.87
C LEU A 290 -5.56 -2.56 0.10
N LEU A 291 -6.79 -2.54 0.59
CA LEU A 291 -7.86 -1.72 0.00
C LEU A 291 -8.17 -0.48 0.86
N GLU A 292 -8.54 0.58 0.16
CA GLU A 292 -8.91 1.87 0.73
C GLU A 292 -10.27 1.81 1.45
N PRO A 293 -10.66 2.85 2.21
CA PRO A 293 -12.05 2.99 2.66
C PRO A 293 -13.04 2.84 1.50
N PRO A 294 -14.20 2.18 1.70
CA PRO A 294 -14.78 1.76 2.98
C PRO A 294 -14.36 0.36 3.46
N TYR A 295 -13.38 -0.30 2.84
CA TYR A 295 -12.95 -1.65 3.21
C TYR A 295 -12.27 -1.69 4.58
N ARG A 296 -12.38 -2.84 5.26
CA ARG A 296 -11.81 -3.06 6.61
C ARG A 296 -10.31 -2.84 6.70
N THR A 297 -9.58 -3.04 5.60
CA THR A 297 -8.14 -2.77 5.52
C THR A 297 -7.82 -1.28 5.71
N ASN A 298 -8.75 -0.38 5.33
CA ASN A 298 -8.71 1.06 5.61
C ASN A 298 -7.32 1.67 5.35
N CYS A 299 -6.70 1.30 4.21
CA CYS A 299 -5.38 1.79 3.88
C CYS A 299 -5.44 3.22 3.32
N ARG A 300 -4.27 3.83 3.09
CA ARG A 300 -4.15 5.13 2.43
C ARG A 300 -3.00 5.13 1.43
N HIS A 301 -3.21 5.75 0.27
CA HIS A 301 -2.13 6.17 -0.62
C HIS A 301 -1.48 7.45 -0.10
N TYR A 302 -0.29 7.33 0.50
CA TYR A 302 0.43 8.48 1.06
C TYR A 302 0.97 9.41 -0.02
N GLU A 303 1.10 8.90 -1.24
CA GLU A 303 1.55 9.66 -2.41
C GLU A 303 0.61 10.83 -2.72
N GLU A 304 -0.70 10.66 -2.46
CA GLU A 304 -1.72 11.69 -2.65
C GLU A 304 -1.52 12.93 -1.78
N ILE A 305 -0.86 12.76 -0.63
CA ILE A 305 -0.51 13.86 0.29
C ILE A 305 0.97 14.22 0.24
N GLY A 306 1.68 13.80 -0.81
CA GLY A 306 3.08 14.16 -1.06
C GLY A 306 4.12 13.33 -0.29
N TYR A 307 3.74 12.20 0.30
CA TYR A 307 4.67 11.32 1.00
C TYR A 307 4.80 9.96 0.30
N LYS A 308 5.98 9.34 0.33
CA LYS A 308 6.20 8.03 -0.31
C LYS A 308 5.66 6.83 0.49
N SER A 309 5.41 7.02 1.79
CA SER A 309 4.83 6.01 2.70
C SER A 309 4.39 6.65 4.02
N LEU A 310 3.65 5.92 4.84
CA LEU A 310 3.33 6.27 6.23
C LEU A 310 4.61 6.59 7.00
N MET A 311 5.64 5.75 6.88
CA MET A 311 6.90 5.95 7.61
C MET A 311 7.61 7.21 7.13
N HIS A 312 7.55 7.53 5.83
CA HIS A 312 8.08 8.78 5.29
C HIS A 312 7.35 10.00 5.88
N CYS A 313 6.02 9.96 5.92
CA CYS A 313 5.23 11.00 6.57
C CYS A 313 5.59 11.15 8.06
N MET A 314 5.67 10.04 8.80
CA MET A 314 5.97 10.04 10.23
C MET A 314 7.35 10.64 10.52
N ASN A 315 8.36 10.29 9.72
CA ASN A 315 9.70 10.85 9.85
C ASN A 315 9.73 12.33 9.53
N HIS A 316 9.11 12.74 8.43
CA HIS A 316 9.04 14.13 8.05
C HIS A 316 8.34 14.97 9.14
N CYS A 317 7.19 14.50 9.65
CA CYS A 317 6.49 15.18 10.75
C CYS A 317 7.35 15.29 12.02
N LYS A 318 8.05 14.21 12.41
CA LYS A 318 8.93 14.23 13.59
C LYS A 318 10.13 15.17 13.40
N ALA A 319 10.74 15.19 12.22
CA ALA A 319 11.82 16.09 11.89
C ALA A 319 11.35 17.55 11.98
N GLN A 320 10.22 17.86 11.34
CA GLN A 320 9.65 19.21 11.36
C GLN A 320 9.28 19.66 12.78
N TYR A 321 8.67 18.78 13.59
CA TYR A 321 8.38 19.07 14.98
C TYR A 321 9.63 19.50 15.76
N PHE A 322 10.75 18.79 15.54
CA PHE A 322 11.99 19.10 16.24
C PHE A 322 12.65 20.39 15.76
N ILE A 323 12.55 20.70 14.47
CA ILE A 323 12.98 21.99 13.92
C ILE A 323 12.19 23.12 14.58
N ASP A 324 10.86 23.00 14.59
CA ASP A 324 9.96 24.06 15.07
C ASP A 324 10.09 24.33 16.59
N HIS A 325 10.29 23.28 17.40
CA HIS A 325 10.23 23.39 18.87
C HIS A 325 11.60 23.37 19.55
N PHE A 326 12.63 22.83 18.89
CA PHE A 326 13.96 22.63 19.50
C PHE A 326 15.11 23.18 18.63
N ASN A 327 14.80 23.90 17.55
CA ASN A 327 15.78 24.48 16.63
C ASN A 327 16.88 23.47 16.21
N GLY A 328 16.46 22.23 15.92
CA GLY A 328 17.41 21.18 15.57
C GLY A 328 16.74 19.96 14.99
N TRP A 329 17.54 19.11 14.34
CA TRP A 329 17.06 17.91 13.68
C TRP A 329 16.91 16.74 14.65
N HIS A 330 15.89 15.92 14.44
CA HIS A 330 15.71 14.71 15.23
C HIS A 330 16.81 13.67 14.93
N ALA A 331 17.82 13.63 15.80
CA ALA A 331 18.51 12.43 16.27
C ALA A 331 18.58 11.15 15.40
N ASN A 332 17.48 10.41 15.38
CA ASN A 332 17.32 9.09 14.80
C ASN A 332 16.69 9.11 13.40
N ILE A 333 16.32 10.30 12.91
CA ILE A 333 15.76 10.48 11.58
C ILE A 333 16.94 10.78 10.66
N PRO A 334 17.16 9.96 9.62
CA PRO A 334 18.19 10.24 8.64
C PRO A 334 17.86 11.52 7.87
N ALA A 335 18.84 12.43 7.76
CA ALA A 335 18.80 13.59 6.89
C ALA A 335 19.58 13.31 5.61
N ASN A 336 19.19 13.93 4.50
CA ASN A 336 19.86 13.85 3.20
C ASN A 336 19.96 15.23 2.53
N ASN A 337 20.53 15.29 1.32
CA ASN A 337 20.71 16.53 0.55
C ASN A 337 19.39 17.22 0.10
N GLY A 338 18.23 16.58 0.26
CA GLY A 338 16.93 17.19 0.03
C GLY A 338 16.34 17.91 1.25
N ASP A 339 16.95 17.77 2.43
CA ASP A 339 16.48 18.37 3.67
C ASP A 339 17.16 19.73 3.95
N ASN A 340 16.66 20.48 4.94
CA ASN A 340 17.38 21.66 5.45
C ASN A 340 18.60 21.21 6.27
N LEU A 341 19.79 21.37 5.70
CA LEU A 341 21.04 20.90 6.28
C LEU A 341 21.81 21.96 7.10
N ASP A 342 21.36 23.22 7.13
CA ASP A 342 22.03 24.31 7.86
C ASP A 342 21.68 24.37 9.36
N ILE A 343 21.14 23.27 9.88
CA ILE A 343 20.74 23.09 11.28
C ILE A 343 21.65 22.08 11.97
N HIS A 344 21.61 22.04 13.29
CA HIS A 344 22.32 21.05 14.11
C HIS A 344 21.37 19.92 14.51
N PHE A 345 21.90 18.78 14.95
CA PHE A 345 21.06 17.80 15.64
C PHE A 345 20.55 18.39 16.96
N ALA A 346 19.29 18.12 17.28
CA ALA A 346 18.71 18.50 18.56
C ALA A 346 19.50 17.86 19.73
N PRO A 347 19.64 18.59 20.86
CA PRO A 347 20.34 18.12 22.06
C PRO A 347 19.94 16.71 22.50
N ALA A 348 20.91 15.97 23.02
CA ALA A 348 20.71 14.58 23.43
C ALA A 348 19.71 14.41 24.58
N GLU A 349 19.48 15.47 25.36
CA GLU A 349 18.55 15.50 26.50
C GLU A 349 17.11 15.24 26.08
N TYR A 350 16.66 15.84 24.96
CA TYR A 350 15.31 15.65 24.44
C TYR A 350 15.01 14.19 24.06
N ARG A 351 16.04 13.42 23.68
CA ARG A 351 15.88 12.00 23.32
C ARG A 351 15.64 11.10 24.53
N LYS A 352 16.18 11.49 25.69
CA LYS A 352 15.99 10.73 26.93
C LYS A 352 14.57 10.91 27.49
N ASN A 353 13.87 11.95 27.05
CA ASN A 353 12.51 12.26 27.49
C ASN A 353 11.49 11.39 26.74
N LYS A 354 11.11 10.26 27.35
CA LYS A 354 10.07 9.34 26.82
C LYS A 354 8.70 10.01 26.66
N THR A 355 8.38 10.99 27.52
CA THR A 355 7.12 11.74 27.43
C THR A 355 7.08 12.57 26.16
N LEU A 356 8.20 13.21 25.81
CA LEU A 356 8.30 13.95 24.56
C LEU A 356 8.12 13.04 23.35
N ASP A 357 8.79 11.89 23.29
CA ASP A 357 8.63 10.94 22.17
C ASP A 357 7.16 10.49 22.02
N LYS A 358 6.45 10.25 23.12
CA LYS A 358 5.01 9.93 23.11
C LYS A 358 4.17 11.10 22.56
N ILE A 359 4.45 12.33 22.97
CA ILE A 359 3.75 13.54 22.49
C ILE A 359 3.96 13.71 20.98
N VAL A 360 5.21 13.66 20.52
CA VAL A 360 5.53 13.81 19.09
C VAL A 360 4.93 12.67 18.28
N SER A 361 5.04 11.42 18.75
CA SER A 361 4.45 10.26 18.09
C SER A 361 2.93 10.39 17.96
N ASN A 362 2.23 10.85 19.00
CA ASN A 362 0.79 11.08 18.96
C ASN A 362 0.42 12.19 17.96
N LYS A 363 1.12 13.32 17.99
CA LYS A 363 0.88 14.44 17.06
C LYS A 363 1.10 14.00 15.60
N CYS A 364 2.19 13.27 15.33
CA CYS A 364 2.46 12.76 14.00
C CYS A 364 1.51 11.65 13.57
N SER A 365 1.05 10.79 14.47
CA SER A 365 0.05 9.76 14.16
C SER A 365 -1.31 10.38 13.83
N GLN A 366 -1.65 11.53 14.42
CA GLN A 366 -2.84 12.29 14.05
C GLN A 366 -2.68 12.94 12.67
N PHE A 367 -1.53 13.56 12.40
CA PHE A 367 -1.24 14.21 11.12
C PHE A 367 -1.18 13.22 9.95
N CYS A 368 -0.39 12.14 10.09
CA CYS A 368 -0.21 11.15 9.04
C CYS A 368 -1.40 10.21 8.88
N SER A 369 -2.37 10.21 9.81
CA SER A 369 -3.37 9.16 9.99
C SER A 369 -2.78 7.88 10.60
N LYS A 370 -3.65 7.07 11.20
CA LYS A 370 -3.32 5.73 11.72
C LYS A 370 -3.48 4.63 10.66
N ARG A 371 -3.81 5.01 9.42
CA ARG A 371 -4.02 4.10 8.29
C ARG A 371 -2.68 3.60 7.76
N GLN A 372 -2.61 2.31 7.43
CA GLN A 372 -1.42 1.69 6.84
C GLN A 372 -1.27 2.07 5.36
N ASP A 373 -0.06 1.89 4.82
CA ASP A 373 0.19 2.02 3.38
C ASP A 373 -0.65 1.02 2.58
N CYS A 374 -1.28 1.48 1.49
CA CYS A 374 -2.01 0.58 0.60
C CYS A 374 -1.11 -0.40 -0.13
N VAL A 375 0.14 0.00 -0.41
CA VAL A 375 1.14 -0.88 -1.01
C VAL A 375 2.37 -0.86 -0.12
N CYS A 376 2.73 -2.03 0.42
CA CYS A 376 3.92 -2.20 1.25
C CYS A 376 4.81 -3.31 0.69
N GLU A 377 6.11 -3.07 0.65
CA GLU A 377 7.11 -4.03 0.21
C GLU A 377 8.08 -4.31 1.36
N LEU A 378 8.20 -5.59 1.71
CA LEU A 378 9.06 -6.09 2.79
C LEU A 378 10.04 -7.10 2.20
N PHE A 379 11.29 -7.07 2.66
CA PHE A 379 12.33 -7.97 2.17
C PHE A 379 12.83 -8.86 3.31
N LYS A 380 12.77 -10.18 3.14
CA LYS A 380 13.45 -11.12 4.03
C LYS A 380 14.86 -11.33 3.53
N ILE A 381 15.86 -11.27 4.42
CA ILE A 381 17.26 -11.50 4.09
C ILE A 381 17.67 -12.88 4.61
N THR A 382 18.39 -13.64 3.79
CA THR A 382 18.96 -14.95 4.14
C THR A 382 20.45 -14.93 3.81
N ILE A 383 21.32 -15.03 4.82
CA ILE A 383 22.77 -15.12 4.62
C ILE A 383 23.07 -16.51 4.01
N MET A 384 23.80 -16.53 2.90
CA MET A 384 24.16 -17.76 2.19
C MET A 384 25.56 -18.23 2.51
N GLU A 385 26.51 -17.30 2.57
CA GLU A 385 27.93 -17.60 2.73
C GLU A 385 28.62 -16.45 3.48
N GLU A 386 29.50 -16.82 4.40
CA GLU A 386 30.40 -15.89 5.09
C GLU A 386 31.83 -16.41 4.90
N ILE A 387 32.66 -15.67 4.17
CA ILE A 387 34.05 -16.04 3.90
C ILE A 387 34.91 -15.35 4.95
N GLU A 388 35.53 -16.16 5.82
CA GLU A 388 36.45 -15.66 6.85
C GLU A 388 37.70 -15.06 6.22
N ARG A 389 38.21 -13.98 6.82
CA ARG A 389 39.42 -13.32 6.35
C ARG A 389 40.62 -14.23 6.57
N ASN A 390 41.27 -14.67 5.50
CA ASN A 390 42.55 -15.38 5.61
C ASN A 390 43.66 -14.37 5.97
N ASN A 391 44.38 -14.61 7.05
CA ASN A 391 45.47 -13.74 7.53
C ASN A 391 46.65 -13.65 6.54
N GLU A 392 46.77 -14.59 5.61
CA GLU A 392 47.87 -14.71 4.64
C GLU A 392 47.79 -13.69 3.50
N ASN A 393 46.59 -13.29 3.07
CA ASN A 393 46.41 -12.34 1.97
C ASN A 393 46.38 -10.89 2.47
N ILE A 394 47.55 -10.26 2.57
CA ILE A 394 47.71 -8.88 3.03
C ILE A 394 46.90 -7.88 2.17
N GLN A 395 46.81 -8.09 0.85
CA GLN A 395 46.15 -7.16 -0.08
C GLN A 395 44.62 -7.10 0.06
N LEU A 396 43.98 -8.12 0.64
CA LEU A 396 42.52 -8.16 0.84
C LEU A 396 42.10 -7.65 2.21
N LYS A 397 43.05 -7.32 3.10
CA LYS A 397 42.76 -6.81 4.46
C LYS A 397 42.02 -5.47 4.45
N ASP A 398 42.20 -4.69 3.38
CA ASP A 398 41.64 -3.34 3.27
C ASP A 398 40.26 -3.31 2.61
N ARG A 399 39.72 -4.47 2.19
CA ARG A 399 38.44 -4.53 1.48
C ARG A 399 37.44 -5.43 2.20
N PHE A 400 36.18 -5.06 2.09
CA PHE A 400 35.04 -5.86 2.50
C PHE A 400 34.09 -6.01 1.32
N GLN A 401 33.77 -7.25 0.98
CA GLN A 401 32.92 -7.57 -0.16
C GLN A 401 31.53 -7.97 0.31
N LEU A 402 30.51 -7.39 -0.32
CA LEU A 402 29.13 -7.76 -0.14
C LEU A 402 28.58 -8.25 -1.48
N LYS A 403 28.11 -9.50 -1.51
CA LYS A 403 27.51 -10.13 -2.69
C LYS A 403 26.02 -10.30 -2.44
N VAL A 404 25.22 -9.70 -3.31
CA VAL A 404 23.76 -9.84 -3.30
C VAL A 404 23.45 -10.90 -4.33
N MET A 405 22.89 -12.02 -3.89
CA MET A 405 22.54 -13.13 -4.75
C MET A 405 21.13 -12.94 -5.31
N ILE A 406 20.87 -13.59 -6.44
CA ILE A 406 19.52 -13.65 -7.03
C ILE A 406 18.53 -14.31 -6.05
N PRO A 407 17.28 -13.81 -5.94
CA PRO A 407 16.22 -14.41 -5.14
C PRO A 407 16.03 -15.91 -5.43
N ILE A 408 16.48 -16.78 -4.52
CA ILE A 408 16.23 -18.23 -4.60
C ILE A 408 14.84 -18.57 -4.07
N ASP A 409 14.39 -17.83 -3.05
CA ASP A 409 13.11 -18.00 -2.38
C ASP A 409 11.97 -17.45 -3.25
N LEU A 410 10.75 -17.98 -3.04
CA LEU A 410 9.56 -17.47 -3.72
C LEU A 410 9.13 -16.13 -3.15
N ASN A 411 8.86 -15.17 -4.04
CA ASN A 411 8.25 -13.91 -3.64
C ASN A 411 6.78 -14.16 -3.25
N LYS A 412 6.33 -13.42 -2.22
CA LYS A 412 4.99 -13.54 -1.65
C LYS A 412 4.19 -12.29 -2.00
N TYR A 413 2.99 -12.47 -2.51
CA TYR A 413 2.06 -11.38 -2.78
C TYR A 413 0.78 -11.63 -2.02
N TYR A 414 0.45 -10.70 -1.13
CA TYR A 414 -0.79 -10.65 -0.37
C TYR A 414 -1.65 -9.57 -1.02
N THR A 415 -2.66 -9.97 -1.79
CA THR A 415 -3.55 -9.04 -2.49
C THR A 415 -4.94 -9.12 -1.90
N HIS A 416 -5.37 -8.06 -1.23
CA HIS A 416 -6.72 -7.93 -0.74
C HIS A 416 -7.66 -7.56 -1.89
N LYS A 417 -8.76 -8.29 -2.01
CA LYS A 417 -9.85 -7.97 -2.92
C LYS A 417 -11.18 -7.89 -2.15
N PRO A 418 -12.19 -7.16 -2.65
CA PRO A 418 -13.52 -7.20 -2.07
C PRO A 418 -14.00 -8.65 -1.99
N ARG A 419 -14.62 -9.04 -0.86
CA ARG A 419 -15.21 -10.38 -0.73
C ARG A 419 -16.37 -10.62 -1.70
N MET A 420 -17.04 -9.54 -2.09
CA MET A 420 -18.09 -9.54 -3.11
C MET A 420 -17.85 -8.31 -3.99
N GLU A 421 -17.62 -8.54 -5.27
CA GLU A 421 -17.48 -7.45 -6.23
C GLU A 421 -18.85 -6.84 -6.55
N TRP A 422 -18.87 -5.59 -7.02
CA TRP A 422 -20.12 -4.90 -7.39
C TRP A 422 -20.94 -5.68 -8.44
N ILE A 423 -20.26 -6.27 -9.43
CA ILE A 423 -20.91 -7.04 -10.49
C ILE A 423 -21.55 -8.30 -9.89
N GLU A 424 -20.84 -9.02 -9.03
CA GLU A 424 -21.38 -10.19 -8.32
C GLU A 424 -22.58 -9.80 -7.48
N PHE A 425 -22.51 -8.67 -6.76
CA PHE A 425 -23.63 -8.16 -5.97
C PHE A 425 -24.88 -7.94 -6.84
N ILE A 426 -24.77 -7.26 -7.99
CA ILE A 426 -25.90 -7.07 -8.91
C ILE A 426 -26.44 -8.41 -9.42
N CYS A 427 -25.54 -9.33 -9.83
CA CYS A 427 -25.95 -10.64 -10.32
C CYS A 427 -26.72 -11.44 -9.25
N PHE A 428 -26.25 -11.41 -7.99
CA PHE A 428 -26.97 -12.02 -6.86
C PHE A 428 -28.32 -11.33 -6.62
N TYR A 429 -28.37 -10.01 -6.72
CA TYR A 429 -29.61 -9.23 -6.56
C TYR A 429 -30.65 -9.61 -7.63
N ALA A 430 -30.24 -9.58 -8.91
CA ALA A 430 -31.08 -9.93 -10.06
C ALA A 430 -31.51 -11.40 -10.02
N SER A 431 -30.61 -12.32 -9.66
CA SER A 431 -30.95 -13.75 -9.51
C SER A 431 -31.94 -13.98 -8.37
N THR A 432 -31.81 -13.24 -7.26
CA THR A 432 -32.74 -13.35 -6.12
C THR A 432 -34.13 -12.88 -6.52
N ILE A 433 -34.23 -11.71 -7.17
CA ILE A 433 -35.50 -11.21 -7.71
C ILE A 433 -36.09 -12.22 -8.69
N SER A 434 -35.32 -12.66 -9.69
CA SER A 434 -35.80 -13.60 -10.72
C SER A 434 -36.29 -14.92 -10.13
N LEU A 435 -35.62 -15.44 -9.09
CA LEU A 435 -36.01 -16.66 -8.40
C LEU A 435 -37.37 -16.50 -7.70
N TRP A 436 -37.52 -15.45 -6.88
CA TRP A 436 -38.75 -15.24 -6.11
C TRP A 436 -39.94 -14.85 -6.98
N PHE A 437 -39.74 -13.98 -7.97
CA PHE A 437 -40.79 -13.65 -8.95
C PHE A 437 -41.09 -14.80 -9.89
N GLY A 438 -40.10 -15.64 -10.24
CA GLY A 438 -40.32 -16.86 -11.00
C GLY A 438 -41.24 -17.84 -10.27
N PHE A 439 -41.08 -18.00 -8.94
CA PHE A 439 -42.02 -18.77 -8.13
C PHE A 439 -43.44 -18.18 -8.13
N SER A 440 -43.55 -16.84 -8.08
CA SER A 440 -44.86 -16.17 -8.18
C SER A 440 -45.54 -16.42 -9.54
N ILE A 441 -44.79 -16.40 -10.66
CA ILE A 441 -45.35 -16.66 -11.99
C ILE A 441 -45.83 -18.10 -12.14
N ILE A 442 -45.10 -19.09 -11.62
CA ILE A 442 -45.52 -20.51 -11.68
C ILE A 442 -46.79 -20.72 -10.83
N ALA A 443 -46.85 -20.10 -9.66
CA ALA A 443 -48.05 -20.11 -8.82
C ALA A 443 -49.24 -19.48 -9.55
N PHE A 444 -49.02 -18.35 -10.22
CA PHE A 444 -50.02 -17.64 -11.01
C PHE A 444 -50.53 -18.47 -12.21
N ALA A 445 -49.63 -19.07 -12.99
CA ALA A 445 -49.98 -19.89 -14.14
C ALA A 445 -50.84 -21.10 -13.74
N ARG A 446 -50.54 -21.73 -12.59
CA ARG A 446 -51.36 -22.83 -12.04
C ARG A 446 -52.76 -22.37 -11.64
N SER A 447 -52.87 -21.21 -10.99
CA SER A 447 -54.17 -20.65 -10.61
C SER A 447 -55.04 -20.34 -11.84
N ILE A 448 -54.45 -19.76 -12.90
CA ILE A 448 -55.16 -19.53 -14.17
C ILE A 448 -55.64 -20.84 -14.78
N MET A 449 -54.76 -21.84 -14.89
CA MET A 449 -55.12 -23.14 -15.48
C MET A 449 -56.26 -23.81 -14.70
N HIS A 450 -56.24 -23.72 -13.36
CA HIS A 450 -57.31 -24.27 -12.53
C HIS A 450 -58.62 -23.50 -12.70
N LEU A 451 -58.57 -22.18 -12.85
CA LEU A 451 -59.75 -21.33 -13.06
C LEU A 451 -60.37 -21.57 -14.44
N ILE A 452 -59.55 -21.69 -15.49
CA ILE A 452 -59.98 -22.09 -16.84
C ILE A 452 -60.64 -23.47 -16.78
N HIS A 453 -59.97 -24.46 -16.17
CA HIS A 453 -60.49 -25.81 -16.06
C HIS A 453 -61.83 -25.87 -15.30
N HIS A 454 -61.92 -25.17 -14.16
CA HIS A 454 -63.15 -25.09 -13.37
C HIS A 454 -64.29 -24.41 -14.14
N ASN A 455 -64.01 -23.31 -14.84
CA ASN A 455 -65.00 -22.63 -15.69
C ASN A 455 -65.45 -23.52 -16.86
N CYS A 456 -64.54 -24.28 -17.47
CA CYS A 456 -64.88 -25.27 -18.50
C CYS A 456 -65.78 -26.38 -17.91
N LEU A 457 -65.47 -26.91 -16.72
CA LEU A 457 -66.31 -27.91 -16.06
C LEU A 457 -67.71 -27.38 -15.70
N ILE A 458 -67.81 -26.13 -15.24
CA ILE A 458 -69.12 -25.49 -14.98
C ILE A 458 -69.91 -25.36 -16.27
N ARG A 459 -69.28 -24.94 -17.38
CA ARG A 459 -69.94 -24.87 -18.69
C ARG A 459 -70.45 -26.24 -19.14
N LEU A 460 -69.62 -27.28 -19.07
CA LEU A 460 -70.02 -28.65 -19.40
C LEU A 460 -71.18 -29.16 -18.54
N LYS A 461 -71.19 -28.85 -17.24
CA LYS A 461 -72.32 -29.20 -16.36
C LYS A 461 -73.61 -28.47 -16.72
N LYS A 462 -73.52 -27.19 -17.12
CA LYS A 462 -74.69 -26.41 -17.57
C LYS A 462 -75.26 -26.95 -18.88
N GLU A 463 -74.41 -27.32 -19.83
CA GLU A 463 -74.84 -27.93 -21.10
C GLU A 463 -75.58 -29.25 -20.85
N LYS A 464 -75.00 -30.16 -20.05
CA LYS A 464 -75.68 -31.42 -19.67
C LYS A 464 -77.01 -31.19 -18.96
N SER A 465 -77.07 -30.23 -18.03
CA SER A 465 -78.32 -29.92 -17.32
C SER A 465 -79.41 -29.35 -18.24
N ASN A 466 -79.02 -28.67 -19.33
CA ASN A 466 -79.98 -28.17 -20.32
C ASN A 466 -80.46 -29.29 -21.25
N GLU A 467 -79.61 -30.25 -21.60
CA GLU A 467 -80.03 -31.46 -22.35
C GLU A 467 -81.07 -32.27 -21.57
N TYR A 468 -80.85 -32.55 -20.27
CA TYR A 468 -81.83 -33.26 -19.44
C TYR A 468 -83.18 -32.54 -19.34
N LYS A 469 -83.19 -31.21 -19.27
CA LYS A 469 -84.45 -30.44 -19.28
C LYS A 469 -85.18 -30.48 -20.62
N THR A 470 -84.45 -30.66 -21.71
CA THR A 470 -85.02 -30.76 -23.07
C THR A 470 -85.58 -32.16 -23.33
N GLU A 471 -85.03 -33.21 -22.71
CA GLU A 471 -85.59 -34.56 -22.73
C GLU A 471 -86.85 -34.71 -21.86
N GLU A 472 -86.99 -33.98 -20.74
CA GLU A 472 -88.22 -34.00 -19.93
C GLU A 472 -89.39 -33.19 -20.52
N THR A 473 -89.15 -32.37 -21.55
CA THR A 473 -90.17 -31.53 -22.21
C THR A 473 -90.64 -32.03 -23.57
N ASN A 474 -90.08 -33.12 -24.07
CA ASN A 474 -90.58 -33.91 -25.20
C ASN A 474 -91.20 -35.20 -24.71
#